data_AF-A0A932X9P5-F1
#
_entry.id   AF-A0A932X9P5-F1
#
_cell.length_a   1.000
_cell.length_b   1.000
_cell.length_c   1.000
_cell.angle_alpha   90.00
_cell.angle_beta   90.00
_cell.angle_gamma   90.00
#
_symmetry.space_group_name_H-M   'P 1'
#
loop_
_entity.id
_entity.type
_entity.pdbx_description
1 polymer ?
#
loop_
_entity_poly.entity_id
_entity_poly.type
_entity_poly.pdbx_seq_one_letter_code
_entity_poly.pdbx_strand_id
1 'polypeptide(L)' 'MTAEIIDGRAIAEAIRAEVAEQARACKARGATPGLAAVLVGENPASISYVAGKTKACAEAGIFS' A
#
# COMPACT_ATOMS: atom_id res chain seq x y z
N MET A 1 32.12 4.86 -15.05
CA MET A 1 31.10 4.16 -14.23
C MET A 1 29.75 4.73 -14.57
N THR A 2 28.78 3.90 -14.95
CA THR A 2 27.39 4.31 -15.13
C THR A 2 26.69 4.35 -13.79
N ALA A 3 25.63 5.16 -13.67
CA ALA A 3 24.82 5.19 -12.45
C ALA A 3 24.16 3.82 -12.21
N GLU A 4 24.04 3.45 -10.94
CA GLU A 4 23.29 2.28 -10.52
C GLU A 4 21.78 2.57 -10.63
N ILE A 5 21.03 1.61 -11.18
CA ILE A 5 19.58 1.75 -11.31
C ILE A 5 18.93 1.43 -9.97
N ILE A 6 18.21 2.39 -9.41
CA ILE A 6 17.33 2.16 -8.27
C ILE A 6 16.03 1.54 -8.79
N ASP A 7 15.89 0.22 -8.66
CA ASP A 7 14.66 -0.49 -9.04
C ASP A 7 13.56 -0.25 -8.01
N GLY A 8 12.80 0.83 -8.22
CA GLY A 8 11.68 1.19 -7.37
C GLY A 8 10.58 0.13 -7.31
N ARG A 9 10.45 -0.75 -8.31
CA ARG A 9 9.45 -1.81 -8.29
C ARG A 9 9.85 -2.90 -7.30
N ALA A 10 11.08 -3.40 -7.43
CA ALA A 10 11.61 -4.42 -6.52
C ALA A 10 11.61 -3.91 -5.07
N ILE A 11 12.01 -2.66 -4.86
CA ILE A 11 11.98 -2.01 -3.55
C ILE A 11 10.56 -1.93 -3.00
N ALA A 12 9.60 -1.50 -3.82
CA ALA A 12 8.21 -1.37 -3.37
C ALA A 12 7.56 -2.73 -3.06
N GLU A 13 7.90 -3.79 -3.80
CA GLU A 13 7.47 -5.16 -3.50
C GLU A 13 8.02 -5.65 -2.16
N ALA A 14 9.31 -5.41 -1.88
CA ALA A 14 9.93 -5.75 -0.60
C ALA A 14 9.27 -5.01 0.58
N ILE A 15 9.01 -3.71 0.43
CA ILE A 15 8.34 -2.91 1.45
C ILE A 15 6.92 -3.43 1.72
N ARG A 16 6.15 -3.75 0.67
CA ARG A 16 4.78 -4.29 0.85
C ARG A 16 4.79 -5.61 1.60
N ALA A 17 5.76 -6.49 1.35
CA ALA A 17 5.92 -7.73 2.10
C ALA A 17 6.22 -7.48 3.59
N GLU A 18 7.12 -6.54 3.90
CA GLU A 18 7.42 -6.16 5.28
C GLU A 18 6.20 -5.60 6.02
N VAL A 19 5.47 -4.68 5.37
CA VAL A 19 4.23 -4.11 5.92
C VAL A 19 3.18 -5.20 6.16
N ALA A 20 3.09 -6.20 5.26
CA ALA A 20 2.17 -7.32 5.45
C ALA A 20 2.47 -8.12 6.72
N GLU A 21 3.74 -8.39 7.03
CA GLU A 21 4.13 -9.04 8.29
C GLU A 21 3.70 -8.21 9.51
N GLN A 22 3.93 -6.90 9.47
CA GLN A 22 3.55 -5.98 10.54
C GLN A 22 2.03 -5.90 10.72
N ALA A 23 1.27 -5.88 9.63
CA ALA A 23 -0.19 -5.87 9.65
C ALA A 23 -0.73 -7.16 10.29
N ARG A 24 -0.13 -8.33 9.98
CA ARG A 24 -0.47 -9.60 10.63
C ARG A 24 -0.16 -9.58 12.12
N ALA A 25 0.98 -9.01 12.52
CA ALA A 25 1.33 -8.86 13.94
C ALA A 25 0.35 -7.94 14.69
N CYS A 26 -0.10 -6.85 14.07
CA CYS A 26 -1.12 -5.97 14.64
C CYS A 26 -2.45 -6.72 14.82
N LYS A 27 -2.87 -7.48 13.80
CA LYS A 27 -4.08 -8.29 13.83
C LYS A 27 -4.04 -9.36 14.92
N ALA A 28 -2.90 -10.01 15.12
CA ALA A 28 -2.69 -10.97 16.20
C ALA A 28 -2.82 -10.35 17.60
N ARG A 29 -2.58 -9.03 17.72
CA ARG A 29 -2.79 -8.27 18.96
C ARG A 29 -4.22 -7.72 19.11
N GLY A 30 -5.14 -8.11 18.23
CA GLY A 30 -6.54 -7.71 18.27
C GLY A 30 -6.86 -6.37 17.58
N ALA A 31 -5.90 -5.77 16.87
CA ALA A 31 -6.10 -4.53 16.13
C ALA A 31 -5.93 -4.76 14.62
N THR A 32 -6.93 -4.42 13.81
CA THR A 32 -6.82 -4.52 12.35
C THR A 32 -6.49 -3.14 11.78
N PRO A 33 -5.32 -2.96 11.14
CA PRO A 33 -4.99 -1.71 10.47
C PRO A 33 -5.97 -1.43 9.32
N GLY A 34 -6.34 -0.16 9.14
CA GLY A 34 -7.16 0.25 8.01
C GLY A 34 -6.83 1.63 7.45
N LEU A 35 -7.13 1.84 6.17
CA LEU A 35 -6.97 3.10 5.46
C LEU A 35 -8.34 3.54 4.92
N ALA A 36 -8.78 4.74 5.29
CA ALA A 36 -9.93 5.40 4.67
C ALA A 36 -9.47 6.55 3.77
N ALA A 37 -9.96 6.60 2.55
CA ALA A 37 -9.73 7.70 1.62
C ALA A 37 -11.04 8.45 1.35
N VAL A 38 -11.04 9.77 1.54
CA VAL A 38 -12.18 10.63 1.18
C VAL A 38 -11.86 11.30 -0.14
N LEU A 39 -12.70 11.04 -1.14
CA LEU A 39 -12.62 11.66 -2.46
C LEU A 39 -13.75 12.68 -2.60
N VAL A 40 -13.42 13.88 -3.05
CA VAL A 40 -14.40 14.94 -3.35
C VAL A 40 -14.37 15.22 -4.84
N GLY A 41 -15.52 15.06 -5.50
CA GLY A 41 -15.64 15.14 -6.96
C GLY A 41 -15.16 13.88 -7.68
N GLU A 42 -15.04 13.99 -9.01
CA GLU A 42 -14.90 12.82 -9.90
C GLU A 42 -13.68 12.92 -10.82
N ASN A 43 -12.60 13.58 -10.37
CA ASN A 43 -11.39 13.66 -11.17
C ASN A 43 -10.87 12.23 -11.48
N PRO A 44 -10.78 11.84 -12.78
CA PRO A 44 -10.41 10.47 -13.15
C PRO A 44 -9.03 10.04 -12.65
N ALA A 45 -8.07 10.96 -12.58
CA ALA A 45 -6.74 10.66 -12.06
C ALA A 45 -6.80 10.36 -10.56
N SER A 46 -7.58 11.14 -9.80
CA SER A 46 -7.76 10.92 -8.37
C SER A 46 -8.41 9.57 -8.06
N ILE A 47 -9.41 9.17 -8.86
CA ILE A 47 -10.03 7.84 -8.76
C ILE A 47 -8.98 6.75 -8.97
N SER A 48 -8.16 6.85 -10.02
CA SER A 48 -7.10 5.88 -10.29
C SER A 48 -6.06 5.80 -9.15
N TYR A 49 -5.70 6.94 -8.56
CA TYR A 49 -4.76 6.96 -7.43
C TYR A 49 -5.35 6.32 -6.17
N VAL A 50 -6.63 6.56 -5.87
CA VAL A 50 -7.31 5.92 -4.74
C VAL A 50 -7.40 4.41 -4.96
N ALA A 51 -7.76 3.96 -6.16
CA ALA A 51 -7.79 2.54 -6.50
C ALA A 51 -6.40 1.88 -6.34
N GLY A 52 -5.33 2.57 -6.73
CA GLY A 52 -3.95 2.12 -6.50
C GLY A 52 -3.61 1.96 -5.01
N LYS A 53 -4.05 2.89 -4.16
CA LYS A 53 -3.88 2.81 -2.70
C LYS A 53 -4.65 1.63 -2.11
N THR A 54 -5.91 1.46 -2.50
CA THR A 54 -6.75 0.32 -2.09
C THR A 54 -6.09 -1.01 -2.47
N LYS A 55 -5.56 -1.13 -3.69
CA LYS A 55 -4.85 -2.34 -4.14
C LYS A 55 -3.61 -2.61 -3.27
N ALA A 56 -2.80 -1.59 -2.99
CA ALA A 56 -1.62 -1.74 -2.15
C ALA A 56 -1.98 -2.14 -0.70
N CYS A 57 -3.07 -1.59 -0.15
CA CYS A 57 -3.60 -2.01 1.15
C CYS A 57 -3.99 -3.48 1.15
N ALA A 58 -4.71 -3.95 0.12
CA ALA A 58 -5.09 -5.35 -0.02
C ALA A 58 -3.86 -6.28 -0.10
N GLU A 59 -2.83 -5.90 -0.87
CA GLU A 59 -1.56 -6.65 -0.95
C GLU A 59 -0.84 -6.74 0.41
N ALA A 60 -0.96 -5.70 1.23
CA ALA A 60 -0.38 -5.65 2.58
C ALA A 60 -1.30 -6.19 3.69
N GLY A 61 -2.48 -6.72 3.37
CA GLY A 61 -3.44 -7.22 4.37
C GLY A 61 -4.06 -6.13 5.25
N ILE A 62 -4.08 -4.88 4.78
CA ILE A 62 -4.69 -3.71 5.42
C ILE A 62 -6.14 -3.58 4.93
N PHE A 63 -7.06 -3.27 5.85
CA PHE A 63 -8.46 -2.99 5.50
C PHE A 63 -8.59 -1.64 4.79
N SER A 64 -9.28 -1.55 3.65
CA SER A 64 -9.51 -0.28 2.94
C SER A 64 -10.78 -0.30 2.12
#